data_AF-A0A0U1L405-F1
#
_entry.id   AF-A0A0U1L405-F1
#
_cell.length_a   1.000
_cell.length_b   1.000
_cell.length_c   1.000
_cell.angle_alpha   90.00
_cell.angle_beta   90.00
_cell.angle_gamma   90.00
#
_symmetry.space_group_name_H-M   'P 1'
#
loop_
_entity.id
_entity.type
_entity.pdbx_description
1 polymer ?
#
loop_
_entity_poly.entity_id
_entity_poly.type
_entity_poly.pdbx_seq_one_letter_code
_entity_poly.pdbx_strand_id
1 'polypeptide(L)'
;MKKRIYAVLIFFALSAAGLAVAAAEPPAQPAPAAPAATNLAAGYPAAAAQLPPLPTPPASIEDAKATAAYIAAVDAYLKASQLYIDAATNDANLIIKERNAAIENANKAVADYNAFFKIDTKK
;
A
#
# COMPACT_ATOMS: atom_id res chain seq x y z
N MET A 1 -6.35 19.16 46.92
CA MET A 1 -6.46 20.09 45.76
C MET A 1 -5.51 19.75 44.60
N LYS A 2 -4.30 19.21 44.84
CA LYS A 2 -3.35 18.84 43.77
C LYS A 2 -3.89 17.85 42.71
N LYS A 3 -4.65 16.82 43.12
CA LYS A 3 -5.22 15.81 42.20
C LYS A 3 -6.25 16.36 41.21
N ARG A 4 -6.97 17.43 41.58
CA ARG A 4 -7.96 18.09 40.71
C ARG A 4 -7.29 19.01 39.68
N ILE A 5 -6.12 19.56 40.02
CA ILE A 5 -5.31 20.39 39.10
C ILE A 5 -4.74 19.53 37.96
N TYR A 6 -4.29 18.31 38.25
CA TYR A 6 -3.83 17.39 37.20
C TYR A 6 -4.96 16.96 36.26
N ALA A 7 -6.16 16.69 36.79
CA ALA A 7 -7.31 16.33 35.96
C ALA A 7 -7.74 17.46 35.00
N VAL A 8 -7.70 18.72 35.47
CA VAL A 8 -8.01 19.89 34.64
C VAL A 8 -6.93 20.13 33.59
N LEU A 9 -5.65 19.96 33.93
CA LEU A 9 -4.53 20.09 32.97
C LEU A 9 -4.58 19.04 31.86
N ILE A 10 -4.93 17.79 32.20
CA ILE A 10 -5.08 16.71 31.21
C ILE A 10 -6.26 17.00 30.28
N PHE A 11 -7.39 17.47 30.82
CA PHE A 11 -8.56 17.81 30.02
C PHE A 11 -8.31 19.02 29.10
N PHE A 12 -7.55 20.02 29.56
CA PHE A 12 -7.16 21.18 28.75
C PHE A 12 -6.16 20.81 27.64
N ALA A 13 -5.23 19.89 27.91
CA ALA A 13 -4.31 19.36 26.91
C ALA A 13 -5.04 18.53 25.83
N LEU A 14 -6.06 17.75 26.22
CA LEU A 14 -6.92 17.00 25.29
C LEU A 14 -7.84 17.92 24.47
N SER A 15 -8.28 19.04 25.04
CA SER A 15 -9.15 20.00 24.36
C SER A 15 -8.40 20.85 23.33
N ALA A 16 -7.13 21.18 23.58
CA ALA A 16 -6.27 21.91 22.64
C ALA A 16 -5.86 21.07 21.42
N ALA A 17 -5.90 19.74 21.53
CA ALA A 17 -5.67 18.83 20.41
C ALA A 17 -6.90 18.65 19.49
N GLY A 18 -8.09 19.15 19.90
CA GLY A 18 -9.36 18.92 19.21
C GLY A 18 -9.87 20.05 18.32
N LEU A 19 -9.21 21.21 18.27
CA LEU A 19 -9.62 22.35 17.44
C LEU A 19 -8.56 22.72 16.40
N ALA A 20 -8.24 21.77 15.51
CA ALA A 20 -7.74 22.10 14.19
C ALA A 20 -8.94 22.15 13.23
N VAL A 21 -9.42 23.39 13.04
CA VAL A 21 -10.22 23.91 11.93
C VAL A 21 -10.47 22.90 10.80
N ALA A 22 -11.74 22.57 10.58
CA ALA A 22 -12.24 22.03 9.33
C ALA A 22 -12.06 23.08 8.22
N ALA A 23 -10.83 23.23 7.74
CA ALA A 23 -10.56 23.86 6.46
C ALA A 23 -10.80 22.77 5.41
N ALA A 24 -11.70 23.03 4.48
CA ALA A 24 -11.93 22.17 3.33
C ALA A 24 -10.58 21.84 2.68
N GLU A 25 -10.20 20.55 2.74
CA GLU A 25 -8.99 20.06 2.09
C GLU A 25 -9.09 20.38 0.59
N PRO A 26 -8.08 21.07 0.00
CA PRO A 26 -7.91 21.04 -1.44
C PRO A 26 -7.85 19.58 -1.91
N PRO A 27 -8.34 19.22 -3.11
CA PRO A 27 -8.25 17.85 -3.60
C PRO A 27 -6.81 17.38 -3.43
N ALA A 28 -6.63 16.34 -2.61
CA ALA A 28 -5.32 15.87 -2.20
C ALA A 28 -4.47 15.67 -3.45
N GLN A 29 -3.41 16.48 -3.59
CA GLN A 29 -2.40 16.23 -4.59
C GLN A 29 -1.84 14.84 -4.30
N PRO A 30 -1.74 13.94 -5.31
CA PRO A 30 -1.30 12.58 -5.08
C PRO A 30 0.02 12.64 -4.34
N ALA A 31 0.06 12.01 -3.16
CA ALA A 31 1.29 11.94 -2.39
C ALA A 31 2.38 11.36 -3.30
N PRO A 32 3.56 11.99 -3.38
CA PRO A 32 4.65 11.45 -4.18
C PRO A 32 4.88 10.01 -3.70
N ALA A 33 4.77 9.06 -4.63
CA ALA A 33 5.01 7.66 -4.34
C ALA A 33 6.38 7.55 -3.69
N ALA A 34 6.45 7.02 -2.46
CA ALA A 34 7.70 6.84 -1.76
C ALA A 34 8.62 5.98 -2.65
N PRO A 35 9.76 6.50 -3.15
CA PRO A 35 10.56 5.83 -4.17
C PRO A 35 11.11 4.47 -3.73
N ALA A 36 11.09 4.20 -2.43
CA ALA A 36 11.60 2.99 -1.79
C ALA A 36 10.48 2.07 -1.23
N ALA A 37 9.20 2.38 -1.45
CA ALA A 37 8.10 1.53 -0.96
C ALA A 37 7.81 0.32 -1.87
N THR A 38 8.44 0.26 -3.05
CA THR A 38 8.32 -0.89 -3.95
C THR A 38 9.72 -1.46 -4.20
N ASN A 39 9.87 -2.79 -4.12
CA ASN A 39 11.12 -3.47 -4.46
C ASN A 39 11.33 -3.60 -5.98
N LEU A 40 10.51 -2.92 -6.78
CA LEU A 40 10.55 -3.02 -8.24
C LEU A 40 11.56 -2.01 -8.80
N ALA A 41 12.74 -2.52 -9.17
CA ALA A 41 13.82 -1.74 -9.78
C ALA A 41 13.52 -1.26 -11.22
N ALA A 42 12.50 -1.85 -11.88
CA ALA A 42 12.04 -1.46 -13.20
C ALA A 42 10.71 -0.72 -13.09
N GLY A 43 10.60 0.44 -13.76
CA GLY A 43 9.33 1.14 -13.89
C GLY A 43 8.26 0.24 -14.53
N TYR A 44 7.00 0.41 -14.11
CA TYR A 44 5.88 -0.37 -14.63
C TYR A 44 5.83 -0.34 -16.17
N PRO A 45 5.46 -1.45 -16.84
CA PRO A 45 5.30 -1.48 -18.28
C PRO A 45 4.23 -0.45 -18.66
N ALA A 46 4.64 0.64 -19.31
CA ALA A 46 3.73 1.67 -19.76
C ALA A 46 3.19 1.29 -21.14
N ALA A 47 1.87 1.08 -21.25
CA ALA A 47 1.22 0.76 -22.51
C ALA A 47 1.62 1.71 -23.65
N ALA A 48 1.65 3.02 -23.38
CA ALA A 48 2.01 4.04 -24.37
C ALA A 48 3.46 3.95 -24.88
N ALA A 49 4.36 3.31 -24.12
CA ALA A 49 5.77 3.13 -24.52
C ALA A 49 6.02 1.79 -25.23
N GLN A 50 5.11 0.82 -25.08
CA GLN A 50 5.31 -0.57 -25.53
C GLN A 50 4.35 -1.00 -26.64
N LEU A 51 3.18 -0.36 -26.75
CA LEU A 51 2.20 -0.69 -27.78
C LEU A 51 2.42 0.16 -29.03
N PRO A 52 2.38 -0.45 -30.23
CA PRO A 52 2.30 0.31 -31.47
C PRO A 52 0.99 1.10 -31.53
N PRO A 53 0.89 2.12 -32.41
CA PRO A 53 -0.37 2.81 -32.66
C PRO A 53 -1.48 1.83 -33.04
N LEU A 54 -2.72 2.18 -32.67
CA LEU A 54 -3.88 1.39 -33.07
C LEU A 54 -3.95 1.32 -34.61
N PRO A 55 -3.96 0.12 -35.22
CA PRO A 55 -4.07 -0.02 -36.65
C PRO A 55 -5.45 0.45 -37.12
N THR A 56 -5.51 1.04 -38.32
CA THR A 56 -6.78 1.31 -38.98
C THR A 56 -7.48 -0.01 -39.35
N PRO A 57 -8.82 -0.03 -39.40
CA PRO A 57 -9.56 -1.21 -39.85
C PRO A 57 -9.04 -1.69 -41.20
N PRO A 58 -8.78 -3.00 -41.37
CA PRO A 58 -8.11 -3.49 -42.56
C PRO A 58 -8.99 -3.37 -43.80
N ALA A 59 -8.44 -2.79 -44.86
CA ALA A 59 -9.06 -2.73 -46.18
C ALA A 59 -8.41 -3.71 -47.18
N SER A 60 -7.28 -4.30 -46.78
CA SER A 60 -6.47 -5.24 -47.58
C SER A 60 -5.78 -6.30 -46.70
N ILE A 61 -5.13 -7.28 -47.34
CA ILE A 61 -4.35 -8.32 -46.66
C ILE A 61 -3.11 -7.73 -45.95
N GLU A 62 -2.46 -6.72 -46.53
CA GLU A 62 -1.36 -6.00 -45.89
C GLU A 62 -1.80 -5.33 -44.58
N ASP A 63 -3.01 -4.77 -44.51
CA ASP A 63 -3.55 -4.17 -43.28
C ASP A 63 -3.87 -5.23 -42.21
N ALA A 64 -4.24 -6.45 -42.63
CA ALA A 64 -4.42 -7.57 -41.72
C ALA A 64 -3.11 -7.97 -41.03
N LYS A 65 -1.95 -7.83 -41.70
CA LYS A 65 -0.64 -8.05 -41.07
C LYS A 65 -0.34 -7.02 -39.99
N ALA A 66 -0.66 -5.74 -40.24
CA ALA A 66 -0.51 -4.68 -39.23
C ALA A 66 -1.41 -4.93 -38.01
N THR A 67 -2.64 -5.39 -38.24
CA THR A 67 -3.57 -5.81 -37.17
C THR A 67 -3.01 -6.97 -36.35
N ALA A 68 -2.48 -8.00 -37.01
CA ALA A 68 -1.87 -9.14 -36.34
C ALA A 68 -0.65 -8.74 -35.50
N ALA A 69 0.21 -7.85 -36.01
CA ALA A 69 1.36 -7.33 -35.29
C ALA A 69 0.95 -6.53 -34.04
N TYR A 70 -0.09 -5.71 -34.15
CA TYR A 70 -0.66 -4.99 -33.00
C TYR A 70 -1.19 -5.96 -31.92
N ILE A 71 -1.94 -6.99 -32.33
CA ILE A 71 -2.45 -8.01 -31.40
C ILE A 71 -1.30 -8.73 -30.68
N ALA A 72 -0.25 -9.10 -31.41
CA ALA A 72 0.93 -9.74 -30.82
C ALA A 72 1.64 -8.83 -29.81
N ALA A 73 1.77 -7.54 -30.11
CA ALA A 73 2.33 -6.56 -29.19
C ALA A 73 1.47 -6.38 -27.92
N VAL A 74 0.14 -6.35 -28.06
CA VAL A 74 -0.79 -6.30 -26.94
C VAL A 74 -0.68 -7.55 -26.06
N ASP A 75 -0.64 -8.75 -26.66
CA ASP A 75 -0.48 -10.00 -25.90
C ASP A 75 0.84 -10.01 -25.10
N ALA A 76 1.94 -9.59 -25.73
CA ALA A 76 3.24 -9.48 -25.05
C ALA A 76 3.20 -8.47 -23.88
N TYR A 77 2.57 -7.31 -24.09
CA TYR A 77 2.38 -6.30 -23.04
C TYR A 77 1.56 -6.83 -21.87
N LEU A 78 0.44 -7.52 -22.14
CA LEU A 78 -0.42 -8.09 -21.10
C LEU A 78 0.31 -9.15 -20.29
N LYS A 79 1.07 -10.04 -20.94
CA LYS A 79 1.89 -11.05 -20.26
C LYS A 79 2.96 -10.42 -19.37
N ALA A 80 3.66 -9.40 -19.87
CA ALA A 80 4.65 -8.68 -19.07
C ALA A 80 3.99 -8.00 -17.86
N SER A 81 2.86 -7.32 -18.08
CA SER A 81 2.10 -6.63 -17.03
C SER A 81 1.60 -7.59 -15.95
N GLN A 82 1.09 -8.77 -16.34
CA GLN A 82 0.63 -9.79 -15.40
C GLN A 82 1.76 -10.27 -14.50
N LEU A 83 2.97 -10.48 -15.06
CA LEU A 83 4.14 -10.89 -14.29
C LEU A 83 4.49 -9.87 -13.19
N TYR A 84 4.40 -8.57 -13.49
CA TYR A 84 4.57 -7.51 -12.48
C TYR A 84 3.48 -7.54 -11.41
N ILE A 85 2.22 -7.74 -11.79
CA ILE A 85 1.09 -7.83 -10.86
C ILE A 85 1.28 -9.02 -9.90
N ASP A 86 1.64 -10.18 -10.44
CA ASP A 86 1.84 -11.40 -9.67
C ASP A 86 3.00 -11.22 -8.67
N ALA A 87 4.14 -10.67 -9.13
CA ALA A 87 5.29 -10.39 -8.28
C ALA A 87 4.94 -9.41 -7.16
N ALA A 88 4.31 -8.27 -7.48
CA ALA A 88 3.92 -7.27 -6.49
C ALA A 88 2.92 -7.84 -5.47
N THR A 89 2.00 -8.69 -5.92
CA THR A 89 1.02 -9.35 -5.05
C THR A 89 1.71 -10.34 -4.10
N ASN A 90 2.69 -11.11 -4.59
CA ASN A 90 3.47 -12.03 -3.75
C ASN A 90 4.28 -11.29 -2.68
N ASP A 91 4.94 -10.18 -3.05
CA ASP A 91 5.65 -9.33 -2.11
C ASP A 91 4.71 -8.77 -1.03
N ALA A 92 3.55 -8.25 -1.43
CA ALA A 92 2.54 -7.75 -0.50
C ALA A 92 2.06 -8.85 0.47
N ASN A 93 1.80 -10.05 -0.03
CA ASN A 93 1.41 -11.20 0.79
C ASN A 93 2.50 -11.58 1.81
N LEU A 94 3.77 -11.53 1.41
CA LEU A 94 4.88 -11.79 2.31
C LEU A 94 4.95 -10.75 3.43
N ILE A 95 4.87 -9.46 3.10
CA ILE A 95 4.86 -8.37 4.09
C ILE A 95 3.68 -8.54 5.07
N ILE A 96 2.49 -8.86 4.56
CA ILE A 96 1.32 -9.09 5.41
C ILE A 96 1.57 -10.26 6.38
N LYS A 97 2.14 -11.37 5.88
CA LYS A 97 2.47 -12.54 6.70
C LYS A 97 3.46 -12.19 7.80
N GLU A 98 4.55 -11.51 7.48
CA GLU A 98 5.57 -11.09 8.46
C GLU A 98 5.02 -10.12 9.49
N ARG A 99 4.22 -9.14 9.05
CA ARG A 99 3.53 -8.20 9.94
C ARG A 99 2.59 -8.91 10.91
N ASN A 100 1.83 -9.90 10.44
CA ASN A 100 0.93 -10.67 11.29
C ASN A 100 1.70 -11.50 12.32
N ALA A 101 2.81 -12.14 11.92
CA ALA A 101 3.68 -12.86 12.85
C ALA A 101 4.30 -11.94 13.91
N ALA A 102 4.70 -10.72 13.54
CA ALA A 102 5.19 -9.72 14.49
C ALA A 102 4.13 -9.33 15.53
N ILE A 103 2.87 -9.13 15.10
CA ILE A 103 1.74 -8.85 16.00
C ILE A 103 1.50 -10.03 16.95
N GLU A 104 1.49 -11.26 16.43
CA GLU A 104 1.31 -12.46 17.25
C GLU A 104 2.40 -12.58 18.32
N ASN A 105 3.67 -12.39 17.94
CA ASN A 105 4.79 -12.40 18.87
C ASN A 105 4.69 -11.29 19.92
N ALA A 106 4.27 -10.08 19.53
CA ALA A 106 4.06 -8.97 20.46
C ALA A 106 2.95 -9.30 21.46
N ASN A 107 1.83 -9.84 20.99
CA ASN A 107 0.72 -10.29 21.86
C ASN A 107 1.17 -11.38 22.82
N LYS A 108 1.97 -12.33 22.35
CA LYS A 108 2.57 -13.37 23.20
C LYS A 108 3.48 -12.77 24.27
N ALA A 109 4.36 -11.85 23.91
CA ALA A 109 5.25 -11.18 24.87
C ALA A 109 4.47 -10.42 25.96
N VAL A 110 3.41 -9.70 25.57
CA VAL A 110 2.52 -9.01 26.50
C VAL A 110 1.79 -10.02 27.42
N ALA A 111 1.32 -11.14 26.88
CA ALA A 111 0.67 -12.18 27.66
C ALA A 111 1.62 -12.81 28.69
N ASP A 112 2.85 -13.15 28.27
CA ASP A 112 3.88 -13.74 29.13
C ASP A 112 4.29 -12.75 30.24
N TYR A 113 4.47 -11.46 29.90
CA TYR A 113 4.72 -10.39 30.87
C TYR A 113 3.59 -10.29 31.90
N ASN A 114 2.34 -10.23 31.45
CA ASN A 114 1.18 -10.14 32.34
C ASN A 114 1.03 -11.39 33.23
N ALA A 115 1.38 -12.58 32.74
CA ALA A 115 1.35 -13.81 33.52
C ALA A 115 2.39 -13.79 34.64
N PHE A 116 3.62 -13.30 34.37
CA PHE A 116 4.67 -13.17 35.37
C PHE A 116 4.22 -12.35 36.59
N PHE A 117 3.68 -11.14 36.39
CA PHE A 117 3.24 -10.29 37.50
C PHE A 117 1.98 -10.79 38.23
N LYS A 118 1.12 -11.58 37.55
CA LYS A 118 -0.03 -12.22 38.22
C LYS A 118 0.39 -13.33 39.18
N ILE A 119 1.53 -13.99 38.95
CA ILE A 119 2.05 -15.04 39.84
C ILE A 119 2.55 -14.46 41.16
N ASP A 120 3.15 -13.26 41.16
CA ASP A 120 3.67 -12.62 42.37
C ASP A 120 2.57 -12.09 43.32
N THR A 121 1.35 -11.85 42.80
CA THR A 121 0.22 -11.36 43.62
C THR A 121 -0.51 -12.43 44.44
N LYS A 122 -0.12 -13.72 44.33
CA LYS A 122 -0.73 -14.84 45.07
C LYS A 122 0.10 -15.33 46.26
N LYS A 123 1.03 -14.53 46.78
CA LYS A 123 1.75 -14.82 48.03
C LYS A 123 1.22 -13.99 49.19
#